data_AF-A0A5D9D779-F1
#
_entry.id   AF-A0A5D9D779-F1
#
_cell.length_a   1.000
_cell.length_b   1.000
_cell.length_c   1.000
_cell.angle_alpha   90.00
_cell.angle_beta   90.00
_cell.angle_gamma   90.00
#
_symmetry.space_group_name_H-M   'P 1'
#
loop_
_entity.id
_entity.type
_entity.pdbx_description
1 polymer ?
#
loop_
_entity_poly.entity_id
_entity_poly.type
_entity_poly.pdbx_seq_one_letter_code
_entity_poly.pdbx_strand_id
1 'polypeptide(L)'
;MTQAQEYRLLARLEAVFDCLVEQAEALVDAWRLSNAEGWALDSPQVDAAWLYRALLDFWYQDGQDGRSTRSYIGVLAANEAVMEKLERVNSTKRAFAELLAEIRREVPSLIPEIKAVLPFRHPALHDHLRGVGLARLHLKQCWRAIPAAAAEVARIRLTWYASGRSIKRLSVQDAERMLLALDSEADHIRIQLRTLAGLPDYEPLAQVQAQAPLMRANLFFREPLDDGHSRQVKNIALPLFVPTTNGRLPNINQPPLHPPERRTRAKRSDARIEETPLLPSLRVYRYRDG
;
A
#
# COMPACT_ATOMS: atom_id res chain seq x y z
N MET A 1 -0.48 -13.35 29.10
CA MET A 1 -1.32 -12.14 29.12
C MET A 1 -2.66 -12.49 29.74
N THR A 2 -3.35 -11.54 30.36
CA THR A 2 -4.65 -11.79 30.98
C THR A 2 -5.78 -11.54 29.97
N GLN A 3 -6.89 -12.26 30.10
CA GLN A 3 -8.09 -12.07 29.27
C GLN A 3 -8.57 -10.60 29.28
N ALA A 4 -8.41 -9.90 30.41
CA ALA A 4 -8.72 -8.47 30.53
C ALA A 4 -7.85 -7.58 29.61
N GLN A 5 -6.58 -7.94 29.38
CA GLN A 5 -5.71 -7.21 28.47
C GLN A 5 -6.12 -7.37 27.01
N GLU A 6 -6.54 -8.59 26.62
CA GLU A 6 -7.04 -8.88 25.26
C GLU A 6 -8.30 -8.09 24.95
N TYR A 7 -9.29 -8.10 25.86
CA TYR A 7 -10.51 -7.29 25.73
C TYR A 7 -10.21 -5.80 25.61
N ARG A 8 -9.26 -5.27 26.39
CA ARG A 8 -8.88 -3.86 26.31
C ARG A 8 -8.26 -3.51 24.96
N LEU A 9 -7.40 -4.37 24.40
CA LEU A 9 -6.79 -4.16 23.09
C LEU A 9 -7.84 -4.20 21.98
N LEU A 10 -8.76 -5.17 22.03
CA LEU A 10 -9.87 -5.29 21.09
C LEU A 10 -10.76 -4.05 21.13
N ALA A 11 -11.23 -3.64 22.31
CA ALA A 11 -12.08 -2.46 22.47
C ALA A 11 -11.42 -1.16 21.97
N ARG A 12 -10.12 -0.98 22.23
CA ARG A 12 -9.36 0.16 21.68
C ARG A 12 -9.31 0.11 20.16
N LEU A 13 -9.10 -1.08 19.57
CA LEU A 13 -9.02 -1.23 18.12
C LEU A 13 -10.37 -0.95 17.46
N GLU A 14 -11.46 -1.42 18.06
CA GLU A 14 -12.83 -1.13 17.64
C GLU A 14 -13.12 0.37 17.66
N ALA A 15 -12.81 1.06 18.77
CA ALA A 15 -13.01 2.51 18.87
C ALA A 15 -12.20 3.29 17.81
N VAL A 16 -10.96 2.89 17.55
CA VAL A 16 -10.13 3.50 16.49
C VAL A 16 -10.71 3.21 15.10
N PHE A 17 -11.29 2.02 14.88
CA PHE A 17 -11.93 1.67 13.63
C PHE A 17 -13.22 2.48 13.39
N ASP A 18 -14.07 2.63 14.41
CA ASP A 18 -15.29 3.42 14.33
C ASP A 18 -14.94 4.88 14.00
N CYS A 19 -13.96 5.45 14.72
CA CYS A 19 -13.44 6.80 14.46
C CYS A 19 -12.84 6.94 13.04
N LEU A 20 -12.17 5.90 12.53
CA LEU A 20 -11.64 5.90 11.17
C LEU A 20 -12.75 6.01 10.12
N VAL A 21 -13.84 5.26 10.30
CA VAL A 21 -14.99 5.29 9.39
C VAL A 21 -15.65 6.66 9.42
N GLU A 22 -15.99 7.17 10.61
CA GLU A 22 -16.63 8.48 10.78
C GLU A 22 -15.78 9.61 10.17
N GLN A 23 -14.47 9.60 10.39
CA GLN A 23 -13.58 10.62 9.82
C GLN A 23 -13.45 10.50 8.30
N ALA A 24 -13.47 9.29 7.75
CA ALA A 24 -13.45 9.08 6.30
C ALA A 24 -14.74 9.62 5.65
N GLU A 25 -15.89 9.39 6.26
CA GLU A 25 -17.17 9.94 5.81
C GLU A 25 -17.17 11.48 5.91
N ALA A 26 -16.68 12.04 7.02
CA ALA A 26 -16.55 13.48 7.18
C ALA A 26 -15.58 14.12 6.14
N LEU A 27 -14.54 13.40 5.73
CA LEU A 27 -13.65 13.83 4.65
C LEU A 27 -14.37 13.85 3.29
N VAL A 28 -15.16 12.80 2.99
CA VAL A 28 -15.98 12.74 1.78
C VAL A 28 -16.94 13.93 1.72
N ASP A 29 -17.63 14.22 2.83
CA ASP A 29 -18.56 15.33 2.91
C ASP A 29 -17.89 16.69 2.75
N ALA A 30 -16.73 16.89 3.37
CA ALA A 30 -15.99 18.13 3.21
C ALA A 30 -15.52 18.34 1.77
N TRP A 31 -15.05 17.28 1.11
CA TRP A 31 -14.65 17.36 -0.29
C TRP A 31 -15.86 17.67 -1.17
N ARG A 32 -17.00 17.01 -0.95
CA ARG A 32 -18.26 17.31 -1.63
C ARG A 32 -18.66 18.78 -1.48
N LEU A 33 -18.64 19.30 -0.25
CA LEU A 33 -19.03 20.68 0.06
C LEU A 33 -18.04 21.72 -0.49
N SER A 34 -16.77 21.34 -0.68
CA SER A 34 -15.77 22.22 -1.27
C SER A 34 -15.99 22.50 -2.76
N ASN A 35 -16.80 21.68 -3.44
CA ASN A 35 -17.05 21.73 -4.88
C ASN A 35 -15.76 21.76 -5.73
N ALA A 36 -14.69 21.16 -5.19
CA ALA A 36 -13.39 21.07 -5.86
C ALA A 36 -13.39 20.00 -6.95
N GLU A 37 -12.55 20.17 -7.95
CA GLU A 37 -12.43 19.26 -9.08
C GLU A 37 -11.76 17.94 -8.68
N GLY A 38 -12.21 16.86 -9.32
CA GLY A 38 -11.65 15.52 -9.17
C GLY A 38 -11.44 14.84 -10.52
N TRP A 39 -10.41 14.02 -10.61
CA TRP A 39 -10.12 13.19 -11.78
C TRP A 39 -9.80 11.77 -11.32
N ALA A 40 -10.28 10.78 -12.06
CA ALA A 40 -10.01 9.36 -11.81
C ALA A 40 -9.61 8.67 -13.12
N LEU A 41 -8.81 7.62 -13.00
CA LEU A 41 -8.35 6.85 -14.14
C LEU A 41 -9.46 5.96 -14.73
N ASP A 42 -10.27 5.36 -13.85
CA ASP A 42 -11.26 4.32 -14.18
C ASP A 42 -12.70 4.83 -14.14
N SER A 43 -12.90 6.12 -13.91
CA SER A 43 -14.23 6.74 -13.82
C SER A 43 -14.28 8.03 -14.63
N PRO A 44 -15.30 8.21 -15.49
CA PRO A 44 -15.48 9.45 -16.24
C PRO A 44 -15.88 10.64 -15.35
N GLN A 45 -16.49 10.36 -14.20
CA GLN A 45 -16.92 11.35 -13.23
C GLN A 45 -16.39 10.99 -11.84
N VAL A 46 -15.90 12.01 -11.12
CA VAL A 46 -15.49 11.90 -9.73
C VAL A 46 -16.48 12.69 -8.88
N ASP A 47 -17.19 11.97 -8.02
CA ASP A 47 -18.15 12.53 -7.09
C ASP A 47 -17.92 11.97 -5.68
N ALA A 48 -18.77 12.40 -4.74
CA ALA A 48 -18.70 11.96 -3.35
C ALA A 48 -18.87 10.45 -3.21
N ALA A 49 -19.69 9.81 -4.06
CA ALA A 49 -19.91 8.37 -4.02
C ALA A 49 -18.67 7.59 -4.48
N TRP A 50 -17.97 8.08 -5.52
CA TRP A 50 -16.70 7.52 -5.95
C TRP A 50 -15.64 7.63 -4.84
N LEU A 51 -15.54 8.80 -4.20
CA LEU A 51 -14.58 9.01 -3.10
C LEU A 51 -14.91 8.15 -1.89
N TYR A 52 -16.19 8.06 -1.52
CA TYR A 52 -16.67 7.19 -0.45
C TYR A 52 -16.20 5.76 -0.66
N ARG A 53 -16.47 5.19 -1.83
CA ARG A 53 -16.00 3.85 -2.20
C ARG A 53 -14.48 3.73 -2.15
N ALA A 54 -13.73 4.71 -2.62
CA ALA A 54 -12.27 4.66 -2.60
C ALA A 54 -11.68 4.62 -1.17
N LEU A 55 -12.31 5.30 -0.22
CA LEU A 55 -11.82 5.42 1.15
C LEU A 55 -12.33 4.32 2.10
N LEU A 56 -13.52 3.78 1.83
CA LEU A 56 -14.21 2.82 2.70
C LEU A 56 -14.32 1.40 2.11
N ASP A 57 -13.69 1.13 0.97
CA ASP A 57 -13.52 -0.26 0.51
C ASP A 57 -12.43 -0.97 1.33
N PHE A 58 -12.88 -1.74 2.33
CA PHE A 58 -12.04 -2.53 3.21
C PHE A 58 -12.07 -4.03 2.90
N TRP A 59 -12.61 -4.45 1.76
CA TRP A 59 -13.00 -5.85 1.54
C TRP A 59 -12.10 -6.58 0.57
N TYR A 60 -11.92 -7.89 0.82
CA TYR A 60 -11.45 -8.80 -0.23
C TYR A 60 -12.52 -8.93 -1.33
N GLN A 61 -12.09 -9.09 -2.57
CA GLN A 61 -12.90 -9.61 -3.67
C GLN A 61 -12.79 -11.13 -3.72
N ASP A 62 -13.83 -11.78 -4.22
CA ASP A 62 -13.78 -13.20 -4.55
C ASP A 62 -12.72 -13.46 -5.62
N GLY A 63 -11.91 -14.50 -5.42
CA GLY A 63 -10.80 -14.84 -6.32
C GLY A 63 -9.57 -13.91 -6.25
N GLN A 64 -9.57 -12.90 -5.37
CA GLN A 64 -8.45 -11.97 -5.21
C GLN A 64 -7.24 -12.66 -4.54
N ASP A 65 -6.02 -12.37 -5.04
CA ASP A 65 -4.78 -12.68 -4.30
C ASP A 65 -4.83 -11.97 -2.94
N GLY A 66 -4.75 -12.73 -1.84
CA GLY A 66 -4.83 -12.23 -0.46
C GLY A 66 -3.78 -11.18 -0.08
N ARG A 67 -2.78 -10.93 -0.92
CA ARG A 67 -1.75 -9.89 -0.74
C ARG A 67 -2.05 -8.61 -1.52
N SER A 68 -2.98 -8.66 -2.48
CA SER A 68 -3.32 -7.53 -3.32
C SER A 68 -4.29 -6.59 -2.61
N THR A 69 -4.18 -5.30 -2.91
CA THR A 69 -5.12 -4.28 -2.41
C THR A 69 -5.76 -3.59 -3.60
N ARG A 70 -7.06 -3.27 -3.51
CA ARG A 70 -7.77 -2.55 -4.58
C ARG A 70 -7.16 -1.18 -4.84
N SER A 71 -6.97 -0.78 -6.09
CA SER A 71 -6.43 0.54 -6.40
C SER A 71 -7.53 1.49 -6.85
N TYR A 72 -7.54 2.69 -6.28
CA TYR A 72 -8.41 3.80 -6.68
C TYR A 72 -7.52 4.94 -7.13
N ILE A 73 -7.22 4.99 -8.42
CA ILE A 73 -6.29 5.96 -8.96
C ILE A 73 -7.06 7.22 -9.35
N GLY A 74 -6.81 8.30 -8.60
CA GLY A 74 -7.36 9.61 -8.91
C GLY A 74 -6.56 10.73 -8.27
N VAL A 75 -6.95 11.96 -8.62
CA VAL A 75 -6.40 13.21 -8.09
C VAL A 75 -7.58 14.09 -7.69
N LEU A 76 -7.51 14.65 -6.49
CA LEU A 76 -8.56 15.49 -5.93
C LEU A 76 -7.95 16.83 -5.55
N ALA A 77 -8.50 17.92 -6.07
CA ALA A 77 -8.21 19.24 -5.54
C ALA A 77 -8.82 19.34 -4.14
N ALA A 78 -8.08 19.96 -3.22
CA ALA A 78 -8.44 20.03 -1.82
C ALA A 78 -8.09 21.42 -1.27
N ASN A 79 -9.08 22.07 -0.66
CA ASN A 79 -8.82 23.27 0.13
C ASN A 79 -8.28 22.87 1.52
N GLU A 80 -7.95 23.88 2.33
CA GLU A 80 -7.41 23.68 3.68
C GLU A 80 -8.30 22.78 4.57
N ALA A 81 -9.61 23.01 4.58
CA ALA A 81 -10.55 22.21 5.38
C ALA A 81 -10.57 20.73 4.98
N VAL A 82 -10.46 20.43 3.68
CA VAL A 82 -10.34 19.05 3.18
C VAL A 82 -9.00 18.45 3.58
N MET A 83 -7.91 19.21 3.45
CA MET A 83 -6.55 18.75 3.81
C MET A 83 -6.44 18.44 5.30
N GLU A 84 -7.04 19.24 6.17
CA GLU A 84 -7.08 19.00 7.62
C GLU A 84 -7.80 17.69 7.95
N LYS A 85 -8.97 17.44 7.36
CA LYS A 85 -9.71 16.18 7.56
C LYS A 85 -8.94 14.97 7.02
N LEU A 86 -8.25 15.13 5.89
CA LEU A 86 -7.37 14.11 5.35
C LEU A 86 -6.26 13.74 6.32
N GLU A 87 -5.62 14.73 6.94
CA GLU A 87 -4.57 14.50 7.94
C GLU A 87 -5.11 13.77 9.18
N ARG A 88 -6.31 14.12 9.64
CA ARG A 88 -6.98 13.41 10.74
C ARG A 88 -7.22 11.94 10.37
N VAL A 89 -7.78 11.65 9.19
CA VAL A 89 -7.96 10.27 8.70
C VAL A 89 -6.64 9.52 8.65
N ASN A 90 -5.60 10.11 8.07
CA ASN A 90 -4.27 9.48 7.99
C ASN A 90 -3.64 9.24 9.37
N SER A 91 -3.90 10.12 10.34
CA SER A 91 -3.44 9.95 11.72
C SER A 91 -4.16 8.79 12.41
N THR A 92 -5.48 8.68 12.24
CA THR A 92 -6.27 7.54 12.74
C THR A 92 -5.86 6.22 12.08
N LYS A 93 -5.55 6.24 10.78
CA LYS A 93 -4.99 5.08 10.07
C LYS A 93 -3.63 4.63 10.65
N ARG A 94 -2.76 5.57 11.01
CA ARG A 94 -1.49 5.26 11.70
C ARG A 94 -1.72 4.64 13.08
N ALA A 95 -2.59 5.22 13.89
CA ALA A 95 -2.96 4.68 15.20
C ALA A 95 -3.55 3.26 15.09
N PHE A 96 -4.41 3.02 14.08
CA PHE A 96 -4.93 1.67 13.81
C PHE A 96 -3.82 0.69 13.44
N ALA A 97 -2.87 1.09 12.59
CA ALA A 97 -1.74 0.24 12.20
C ALA A 97 -0.82 -0.09 13.38
N GLU A 98 -0.52 0.88 14.23
CA GLU A 98 0.31 0.72 15.43
C GLU A 98 -0.33 -0.24 16.43
N LEU A 99 -1.62 -0.06 16.72
CA LEU A 99 -2.35 -0.95 17.63
C LEU A 99 -2.49 -2.37 17.05
N LEU A 100 -2.70 -2.49 15.74
CA LEU A 100 -2.70 -3.80 15.09
C LEU A 100 -1.32 -4.48 15.14
N ALA A 101 -0.23 -3.71 15.06
CA ALA A 101 1.12 -4.23 15.20
C ALA A 101 1.44 -4.65 16.65
N GLU A 102 0.95 -3.90 17.65
CA GLU A 102 0.96 -4.27 19.07
C GLU A 102 0.24 -5.62 19.26
N ILE A 103 -0.99 -5.75 18.79
CA ILE A 103 -1.78 -6.99 18.89
C ILE A 103 -1.07 -8.16 18.20
N ARG A 104 -0.51 -7.98 17.00
CA ARG A 104 0.22 -9.06 16.30
C ARG A 104 1.43 -9.58 17.08
N ARG A 105 2.07 -8.72 17.87
CA ARG A 105 3.27 -9.04 18.65
C ARG A 105 2.92 -9.64 20.00
N GLU A 106 1.89 -9.12 20.66
CA GLU A 106 1.54 -9.50 22.03
C GLU A 106 0.46 -10.60 22.07
N VAL A 107 -0.59 -10.49 21.24
CA VAL A 107 -1.75 -11.40 21.21
C VAL A 107 -2.12 -11.78 19.77
N PRO A 108 -1.25 -12.51 19.04
CA PRO A 108 -1.52 -12.88 17.65
C PRO A 108 -2.80 -13.72 17.46
N SER A 109 -3.24 -14.42 18.52
CA SER A 109 -4.50 -15.18 18.56
C SER A 109 -5.75 -14.31 18.41
N LEU A 110 -5.68 -12.99 18.63
CA LEU A 110 -6.81 -12.07 18.53
C LEU A 110 -7.15 -11.67 17.09
N ILE A 111 -6.23 -11.91 16.13
CA ILE A 111 -6.38 -11.47 14.74
C ILE A 111 -7.60 -12.08 14.02
N PRO A 112 -7.94 -13.38 14.18
CA PRO A 112 -9.16 -13.94 13.62
C PRO A 112 -10.43 -13.27 14.18
N GLU A 113 -10.49 -13.01 15.48
CA GLU A 113 -11.62 -12.34 16.13
C GLU A 113 -11.81 -10.92 15.62
N ILE A 114 -10.72 -10.14 15.52
CA ILE A 114 -10.75 -8.79 14.95
C ILE A 114 -11.36 -8.77 13.54
N LYS A 115 -10.97 -9.73 12.69
CA LYS A 115 -11.51 -9.85 11.34
C LYS A 115 -12.99 -10.25 11.32
N ALA A 116 -13.46 -10.93 12.35
CA ALA A 116 -14.85 -11.34 12.49
C ALA A 116 -15.71 -10.19 13.04
N VAL A 117 -15.23 -9.41 14.02
CA VAL A 117 -16.05 -8.42 14.73
C VAL A 117 -16.15 -7.09 13.98
N LEU A 118 -15.02 -6.56 13.48
CA LEU A 118 -14.98 -5.22 12.87
C LEU A 118 -15.99 -5.02 11.71
N PRO A 119 -16.24 -6.00 10.80
CA PRO A 119 -17.22 -5.86 9.73
C PRO A 119 -18.64 -5.48 10.17
N PHE A 120 -19.04 -5.87 11.39
CA PHE A 120 -20.40 -5.68 11.89
C PHE A 120 -20.61 -4.36 12.63
N ARG A 121 -19.55 -3.57 12.82
CA ARG A 121 -19.62 -2.34 13.63
C ARG A 121 -20.29 -1.17 12.93
N HIS A 122 -20.20 -1.09 11.59
CA HIS A 122 -20.77 0.03 10.84
C HIS A 122 -21.85 -0.43 9.85
N PRO A 123 -23.07 0.14 9.88
CA PRO A 123 -24.14 -0.21 8.95
C PRO A 123 -23.73 -0.06 7.48
N ALA A 124 -22.97 1.00 7.15
CA ALA A 124 -22.51 1.24 5.78
C ALA A 124 -21.48 0.20 5.27
N LEU A 125 -20.81 -0.49 6.20
CA LEU A 125 -19.94 -1.63 5.92
C LEU A 125 -20.76 -2.94 5.82
N HIS A 126 -21.89 -3.00 6.52
CA HIS A 126 -22.78 -4.16 6.55
C HIS A 126 -23.52 -4.39 5.22
N ASP A 127 -23.85 -3.32 4.47
CA ASP A 127 -24.49 -3.46 3.17
C ASP A 127 -23.63 -4.21 2.15
N HIS A 128 -22.29 -4.13 2.27
CA HIS A 128 -21.36 -4.90 1.45
C HIS A 128 -21.38 -6.41 1.76
N LEU A 129 -21.81 -6.80 2.96
CA LEU A 129 -21.91 -8.20 3.41
C LEU A 129 -23.16 -8.92 2.89
N ARG A 130 -24.20 -8.19 2.46
CA ARG A 130 -25.51 -8.77 2.07
C ARG A 130 -25.55 -9.32 0.64
N GLY A 131 -24.61 -8.95 -0.23
CA GLY A 131 -24.67 -9.28 -1.67
C GLY A 131 -23.53 -10.15 -2.22
N VAL A 132 -22.48 -10.38 -1.43
CA VAL A 132 -21.27 -11.15 -1.82
C VAL A 132 -20.95 -12.04 -0.62
N GLY A 133 -20.75 -13.35 -0.81
CA GLY A 133 -20.58 -14.30 0.29
C GLY A 133 -19.64 -13.77 1.39
N LEU A 134 -20.02 -13.90 2.66
CA LEU A 134 -19.34 -13.38 3.87
C LEU A 134 -18.11 -12.51 3.57
N ALA A 135 -18.31 -11.23 3.24
CA ALA A 135 -17.21 -10.35 2.85
C ALA A 135 -16.14 -10.33 3.94
N ARG A 136 -14.90 -10.63 3.55
CA ARG A 136 -13.77 -10.75 4.47
C ARG A 136 -13.06 -9.41 4.58
N LEU A 137 -12.81 -8.96 5.80
CA LEU A 137 -12.08 -7.71 6.05
C LEU A 137 -10.61 -7.81 5.64
N HIS A 138 -10.16 -6.87 4.81
CA HIS A 138 -8.78 -6.68 4.42
C HIS A 138 -8.11 -5.62 5.30
N LEU A 139 -7.53 -6.03 6.43
CA LEU A 139 -6.92 -5.12 7.42
C LEU A 139 -5.93 -4.09 6.84
N LYS A 140 -5.13 -4.44 5.83
CA LYS A 140 -4.22 -3.47 5.16
C LYS A 140 -4.95 -2.34 4.44
N GLN A 141 -6.15 -2.57 3.91
CA GLN A 141 -6.95 -1.52 3.28
C GLN A 141 -7.47 -0.51 4.31
N CYS A 142 -7.66 -0.93 5.57
CA CYS A 142 -8.07 -0.04 6.66
C CYS A 142 -7.01 1.02 6.96
N TRP A 143 -5.71 0.69 6.91
CA TRP A 143 -4.65 1.61 7.37
C TRP A 143 -3.67 2.11 6.30
N ARG A 144 -3.72 1.63 5.06
CA ARG A 144 -2.87 2.19 3.99
C ARG A 144 -3.08 3.70 3.87
N ALA A 145 -1.99 4.47 3.85
CA ALA A 145 -2.04 5.92 3.83
C ALA A 145 -2.73 6.45 2.56
N ILE A 146 -3.55 7.49 2.72
CA ILE A 146 -4.12 8.26 1.63
C ILE A 146 -3.06 9.29 1.21
N PRO A 147 -2.59 9.29 -0.05
CA PRO A 147 -1.52 10.16 -0.46
C PRO A 147 -1.98 11.62 -0.52
N ALA A 148 -1.11 12.51 -0.03
CA ALA A 148 -1.27 13.96 -0.12
C ALA A 148 -0.01 14.59 -0.76
N ALA A 149 -0.19 15.62 -1.58
CA ALA A 149 0.90 16.52 -1.96
C ALA A 149 1.22 17.48 -0.80
N ALA A 150 2.50 17.80 -0.61
CA ALA A 150 2.94 18.66 0.49
C ALA A 150 2.60 20.15 0.28
N ALA A 151 2.41 20.56 -0.98
CA ALA A 151 2.10 21.92 -1.38
C ALA A 151 1.35 21.91 -2.72
N GLU A 152 0.92 23.09 -3.17
CA GLU A 152 0.25 23.27 -4.46
C GLU A 152 1.19 22.88 -5.63
N VAL A 153 0.65 22.12 -6.58
CA VAL A 153 1.42 21.60 -7.71
C VAL A 153 1.02 22.28 -9.02
N ALA A 154 2.00 22.54 -9.88
CA ALA A 154 1.74 23.05 -11.22
C ALA A 154 1.27 21.94 -12.16
N ARG A 155 1.81 20.73 -11.98
CA ARG A 155 1.59 19.58 -12.87
C ARG A 155 1.79 18.27 -12.14
N ILE A 156 1.02 17.27 -12.55
CA ILE A 156 1.19 15.88 -12.14
C ILE A 156 1.40 15.02 -13.38
N ARG A 157 2.43 14.16 -13.34
CA ARG A 157 2.64 13.11 -14.33
C ARG A 157 2.45 11.73 -13.73
N LEU A 158 1.35 11.09 -14.11
CA LEU A 158 0.97 9.74 -13.77
C LEU A 158 1.59 8.74 -14.74
N THR A 159 2.24 7.72 -14.20
CA THR A 159 2.90 6.67 -14.98
C THR A 159 2.83 5.33 -14.27
N TRP A 160 2.53 4.26 -15.01
CA TRP A 160 2.66 2.90 -14.50
C TRP A 160 4.13 2.51 -14.28
N TYR A 161 4.40 1.94 -13.12
CA TYR A 161 5.67 1.36 -12.75
C TYR A 161 5.53 -0.16 -12.65
N ALA A 162 5.75 -0.84 -13.78
CA ALA A 162 5.59 -2.29 -13.91
C ALA A 162 6.86 -3.10 -13.58
N SER A 163 7.99 -2.44 -13.30
CA SER A 163 9.28 -3.09 -13.04
C SER A 163 9.71 -3.01 -11.57
N GLY A 164 8.77 -2.86 -10.65
CA GLY A 164 9.06 -2.77 -9.23
C GLY A 164 9.67 -4.06 -8.69
N ARG A 165 10.68 -3.92 -7.84
CA ARG A 165 11.32 -5.04 -7.15
C ARG A 165 11.42 -4.69 -5.67
N SER A 166 10.96 -5.59 -4.82
CA SER A 166 11.35 -5.62 -3.42
C SER A 166 12.66 -6.39 -3.34
N ILE A 167 13.66 -5.79 -2.71
CA ILE A 167 14.98 -6.39 -2.54
C ILE A 167 15.26 -6.39 -1.05
N LYS A 168 15.37 -7.58 -0.47
CA LYS A 168 15.80 -7.77 0.92
C LYS A 168 17.24 -8.26 0.91
N ARG A 169 18.13 -7.57 1.63
CA ARG A 169 19.49 -8.05 1.88
C ARG A 169 19.42 -9.20 2.89
N LEU A 170 20.11 -10.30 2.60
CA LEU A 170 20.20 -11.50 3.43
C LEU A 170 21.67 -11.85 3.68
N SER A 171 21.93 -12.50 4.81
CA SER A 171 23.17 -13.25 5.02
C SER A 171 23.08 -14.65 4.41
N VAL A 172 24.22 -15.31 4.24
CA VAL A 172 24.30 -16.74 3.88
C VAL A 172 23.51 -17.59 4.89
N GLN A 173 23.69 -17.33 6.18
CA GLN A 173 23.01 -18.06 7.26
C GLN A 173 21.48 -17.88 7.22
N ASP A 174 20.98 -16.69 6.87
CA ASP A 174 19.54 -16.47 6.70
C ASP A 174 19.00 -17.28 5.52
N ALA A 175 19.72 -17.30 4.40
CA ALA A 175 19.32 -18.07 3.22
C ALA A 175 19.32 -19.59 3.50
N GLU A 176 20.28 -20.09 4.27
CA GLU A 176 20.36 -21.48 4.67
C GLU A 176 19.15 -21.87 5.52
N ARG A 177 18.87 -21.09 6.57
CA ARG A 177 17.71 -21.31 7.45
C ARG A 177 16.40 -21.31 6.67
N MET A 178 16.28 -20.44 5.67
CA MET A 178 15.12 -20.37 4.80
C MET A 178 14.99 -21.59 3.88
N LEU A 179 16.10 -22.15 3.36
CA LEU A 179 16.09 -23.39 2.59
C LEU A 179 15.72 -24.59 3.45
N LEU A 180 16.25 -24.69 4.67
CA LEU A 180 15.97 -25.77 5.61
C LEU A 180 14.51 -25.77 6.10
N ALA A 181 13.83 -24.62 6.05
CA ALA A 181 12.41 -24.52 6.36
C ALA A 181 11.49 -24.98 5.20
N LEU A 182 12.04 -25.27 4.03
CA LEU A 182 11.34 -25.94 2.93
C LEU A 182 11.43 -27.47 3.09
N ASP A 183 11.03 -28.22 2.08
CA ASP A 183 11.28 -29.67 2.02
C ASP A 183 12.77 -29.94 1.76
N SER A 184 13.54 -30.12 2.83
CA SER A 184 14.99 -30.28 2.79
C SER A 184 15.45 -31.55 2.08
N GLU A 185 14.57 -32.54 1.92
CA GLU A 185 14.89 -33.80 1.25
C GLU A 185 14.73 -33.71 -0.26
N ALA A 186 14.05 -32.69 -0.78
CA ALA A 186 13.92 -32.50 -2.21
C ALA A 186 15.28 -32.19 -2.86
N ASP A 187 15.60 -32.89 -3.95
CA ASP A 187 16.90 -32.80 -4.64
C ASP A 187 17.31 -31.36 -4.98
N HIS A 188 16.35 -30.56 -5.44
CA HIS A 188 16.58 -29.17 -5.82
C HIS A 188 16.94 -28.27 -4.62
N ILE A 189 16.49 -28.61 -3.40
CA ILE A 189 16.87 -27.92 -2.16
C ILE A 189 18.27 -28.36 -1.72
N ARG A 190 18.59 -29.65 -1.77
CA ARG A 190 19.93 -30.19 -1.44
C ARG A 190 21.02 -29.62 -2.35
N ILE A 191 20.73 -29.45 -3.64
CA ILE A 191 21.63 -28.79 -4.60
C ILE A 191 21.88 -27.34 -4.19
N GLN A 192 20.83 -26.58 -3.86
CA GLN A 192 20.94 -25.18 -3.45
C GLN A 192 21.68 -25.01 -2.12
N LEU A 193 21.49 -25.92 -1.16
CA LEU A 193 22.26 -25.95 0.10
C LEU A 193 23.75 -26.18 -0.17
N ARG A 194 24.11 -27.08 -1.09
CA ARG A 194 25.52 -27.29 -1.49
C ARG A 194 26.10 -26.07 -2.19
N THR A 195 25.33 -25.40 -3.06
CA THR A 195 25.75 -24.13 -3.67
C THR A 195 26.01 -23.07 -2.61
N LEU A 196 25.15 -22.97 -1.60
CA LEU A 196 25.28 -21.99 -0.52
C LEU A 196 26.50 -22.26 0.37
N ALA A 197 26.81 -23.53 0.67
CA ALA A 197 27.98 -23.92 1.44
C ALA A 197 29.32 -23.58 0.78
N GLY A 198 29.32 -23.27 -0.53
CA GLY A 198 30.51 -22.80 -1.25
C GLY A 198 30.76 -21.29 -1.14
N LEU A 199 29.88 -20.53 -0.48
CA LEU A 199 30.02 -19.08 -0.33
C LEU A 199 30.68 -18.68 1.00
N PRO A 200 31.39 -17.54 1.07
CA PRO A 200 31.81 -16.96 2.34
C PRO A 200 30.62 -16.49 3.17
N ASP A 201 30.63 -16.75 4.48
CA ASP A 201 29.52 -16.39 5.40
C ASP A 201 29.13 -14.90 5.37
N TYR A 202 30.11 -14.03 5.12
CA TYR A 202 29.92 -12.57 5.07
C TYR A 202 29.39 -12.07 3.72
N GLU A 203 29.27 -12.93 2.71
CA GLU A 203 28.81 -12.52 1.40
C GLU A 203 27.34 -12.05 1.46
N PRO A 204 27.05 -10.80 1.06
CA PRO A 204 25.68 -10.33 1.06
C PRO A 204 24.90 -10.94 -0.09
N LEU A 205 23.70 -11.44 0.21
CA LEU A 205 22.77 -11.97 -0.77
C LEU A 205 21.56 -11.05 -0.92
N ALA A 206 20.91 -11.10 -2.08
CA ALA A 206 19.72 -10.32 -2.39
C ALA A 206 18.54 -11.25 -2.66
N GLN A 207 17.53 -11.25 -1.77
CA GLN A 207 16.25 -11.85 -2.10
C GLN A 207 15.41 -10.86 -2.89
N VAL A 208 15.05 -11.22 -4.12
CA VAL A 208 14.34 -10.33 -5.04
C VAL A 208 12.93 -10.86 -5.29
N GLN A 209 11.94 -10.01 -5.03
CA GLN A 209 10.55 -10.26 -5.39
C GLN A 209 10.07 -9.22 -6.39
N ALA A 210 9.55 -9.67 -7.53
CA ALA A 210 8.82 -8.80 -8.45
C ALA A 210 7.58 -8.25 -7.73
N GLN A 211 7.34 -6.96 -7.86
CA GLN A 211 6.14 -6.31 -7.35
C GLN A 211 5.13 -6.17 -8.47
N ALA A 212 3.84 -6.27 -8.10
CA ALA A 212 2.76 -5.94 -9.02
C ALA A 212 2.95 -4.49 -9.53
N PRO A 213 2.55 -4.21 -10.79
CA PRO A 213 2.57 -2.86 -11.30
C PRO A 213 1.81 -1.89 -10.40
N LEU A 214 2.37 -0.70 -10.21
CA LEU A 214 1.77 0.36 -9.38
C LEU A 214 1.76 1.69 -10.12
N MET A 215 0.83 2.58 -9.77
CA MET A 215 0.80 3.93 -10.31
C MET A 215 1.78 4.84 -9.56
N ARG A 216 2.55 5.64 -10.30
CA ARG A 216 3.39 6.71 -9.74
C ARG A 216 2.88 8.07 -10.15
N ALA A 217 2.74 8.97 -9.18
CA ALA A 217 2.51 10.39 -9.37
C ALA A 217 3.84 11.14 -9.23
N ASN A 218 4.27 11.79 -10.30
CA ASN A 218 5.38 12.74 -10.28
C ASN A 218 4.78 14.12 -10.11
N LEU A 219 5.01 14.72 -8.95
CA LEU A 219 4.51 16.03 -8.53
C LEU A 219 5.55 17.09 -8.88
N PHE A 220 5.13 18.13 -9.58
CA PHE A 220 5.95 19.31 -9.86
C PHE A 220 5.31 20.49 -9.13
N PHE A 221 5.95 20.96 -8.07
CA PHE A 221 5.39 22.01 -7.21
C PHE A 221 5.42 23.36 -7.92
N ARG A 222 4.46 24.25 -7.60
CA ARG A 222 4.46 25.62 -8.12
C ARG A 222 5.64 26.42 -7.57
N GLU A 223 5.90 26.22 -6.29
CA GLU A 223 7.04 26.77 -5.56
C GLU A 223 7.86 25.61 -5.00
N PRO A 224 9.19 25.75 -4.86
CA PRO A 224 9.99 24.78 -4.12
C PRO A 224 9.44 24.56 -2.71
N LEU A 225 9.51 23.32 -2.24
CA LEU A 225 9.24 23.01 -0.84
C LEU A 225 10.30 23.65 0.07
N ASP A 226 10.06 23.65 1.38
CA ASP A 226 10.98 24.18 2.39
C ASP A 226 12.38 23.55 2.34
N ASP A 227 12.48 22.30 1.88
CA ASP A 227 13.74 21.57 1.67
C ASP A 227 14.43 21.89 0.31
N GLY A 228 13.88 22.84 -0.45
CA GLY A 228 14.35 23.26 -1.76
C GLY A 228 13.93 22.34 -2.91
N HIS A 229 13.23 21.23 -2.66
CA HIS A 229 12.80 20.33 -3.72
C HIS A 229 11.60 20.89 -4.49
N SER A 230 11.75 21.02 -5.81
CA SER A 230 10.66 21.41 -6.74
C SER A 230 9.87 20.22 -7.29
N ARG A 231 10.27 19.00 -6.94
CA ARG A 231 9.64 17.77 -7.45
C ARG A 231 9.64 16.67 -6.39
N GLN A 232 8.55 15.90 -6.36
CA GLN A 232 8.44 14.67 -5.57
C GLN A 232 7.82 13.54 -6.39
N VAL A 233 8.14 12.29 -6.07
CA VAL A 233 7.50 11.11 -6.66
C VAL A 233 6.81 10.31 -5.57
N LYS A 234 5.54 9.96 -5.77
CA LYS A 234 4.76 9.11 -4.87
C LYS A 234 4.22 7.90 -5.61
N ASN A 235 4.28 6.74 -4.97
CA ASN A 235 3.48 5.59 -5.39
C ASN A 235 2.07 5.82 -4.86
N ILE A 236 1.06 5.71 -5.71
CA ILE A 236 -0.35 5.94 -5.33
C ILE A 236 -1.18 4.68 -5.63
N ALA A 237 -1.96 4.27 -4.63
CA ALA A 237 -2.97 3.22 -4.74
C ALA A 237 -4.36 3.72 -4.28
N LEU A 238 -4.41 4.95 -3.79
CA LEU A 238 -5.58 5.68 -3.35
C LEU A 238 -5.54 7.08 -3.99
N PRO A 239 -6.67 7.82 -3.98
CA PRO A 239 -6.73 9.15 -4.57
C PRO A 239 -5.70 10.08 -3.93
N LEU A 240 -4.96 10.81 -4.76
CA LEU A 240 -4.00 11.83 -4.34
C LEU A 240 -4.74 13.14 -4.08
N PHE A 241 -4.70 13.61 -2.85
CA PHE A 241 -5.20 14.94 -2.50
C PHE A 241 -4.11 15.99 -2.76
N VAL A 242 -4.49 17.07 -3.41
CA VAL A 242 -3.61 18.16 -3.83
C VAL A 242 -4.13 19.45 -3.21
N PRO A 243 -3.33 20.15 -2.39
CA PRO A 243 -3.69 21.48 -1.90
C PRO A 243 -3.93 22.43 -3.08
N THR A 244 -5.04 23.15 -3.08
CA THR A 244 -5.37 24.15 -4.10
C THR A 244 -6.09 25.33 -3.47
N THR A 245 -5.83 26.54 -3.96
CA THR A 245 -6.53 27.76 -3.53
C THR A 245 -7.82 28.03 -4.31
N ASN A 246 -7.93 27.49 -5.53
CA ASN A 246 -9.03 27.77 -6.45
C ASN A 246 -9.93 26.55 -6.73
N GLY A 247 -9.70 25.43 -6.03
CA GLY A 247 -10.45 24.18 -6.20
C GLY A 247 -10.23 23.48 -7.54
N ARG A 248 -9.28 23.93 -8.38
CA ARG A 248 -9.03 23.35 -9.71
C ARG A 248 -7.89 22.36 -9.70
N LEU A 249 -7.99 21.35 -10.56
CA LEU A 249 -6.90 20.41 -10.73
C LEU A 249 -5.69 21.04 -11.45
N PRO A 250 -4.47 20.60 -11.11
CA PRO A 250 -3.28 20.91 -11.90
C PRO A 250 -3.33 20.24 -13.28
N ASN A 251 -2.37 20.54 -14.15
CA ASN A 251 -2.26 19.79 -15.40
C ASN A 251 -1.91 18.32 -15.11
N ILE A 252 -2.80 17.40 -15.50
CA ILE A 252 -2.64 15.95 -15.35
C ILE A 252 -2.56 15.33 -16.76
N ASN A 253 -1.67 14.36 -16.98
CA ASN A 253 -1.68 13.55 -18.20
C ASN A 253 -2.68 12.39 -18.07
N GLN A 254 -3.11 11.82 -19.19
CA GLN A 254 -3.91 10.59 -19.20
C GLN A 254 -2.98 9.37 -19.34
N PRO A 255 -2.70 8.61 -18.26
CA PRO A 255 -2.01 7.33 -18.40
C PRO A 255 -2.97 6.28 -19.01
N PRO A 256 -2.45 5.17 -19.56
CA PRO A 256 -3.32 4.06 -19.98
C PRO A 256 -4.04 3.47 -18.76
N LEU A 257 -5.25 2.96 -18.97
CA LEU A 257 -6.09 2.38 -17.92
C LEU A 257 -5.41 1.21 -17.20
N HIS A 258 -4.66 0.40 -17.95
CA HIS A 258 -3.95 -0.77 -17.44
C HIS A 258 -2.44 -0.61 -17.54
N PRO A 259 -1.67 -1.23 -16.63
CA PRO A 259 -0.23 -1.26 -16.75
C PRO A 259 0.20 -1.94 -18.06
N PRO A 260 1.27 -1.46 -18.71
CA PRO A 260 1.76 -2.10 -19.92
C PRO A 260 2.29 -3.51 -19.61
N GLU A 261 2.00 -4.47 -20.49
CA GLU A 261 2.46 -5.86 -20.35
C GLU A 261 3.99 -5.99 -20.43
N ARG A 262 4.62 -5.10 -21.19
CA ARG A 262 6.07 -5.08 -21.40
C ARG A 262 6.68 -3.78 -20.92
N ARG A 263 7.88 -3.90 -20.36
CA ARG A 263 8.71 -2.76 -19.96
C ARG A 263 9.09 -1.96 -21.20
N THR A 264 8.73 -0.68 -21.23
CA THR A 264 9.10 0.26 -22.32
C THR A 264 10.39 1.01 -22.07
N ARG A 265 10.89 1.06 -20.82
CA ARG A 265 12.13 1.79 -20.47
C ARG A 265 13.34 0.86 -20.39
N ALA A 266 14.49 1.27 -20.91
CA ALA A 266 15.74 0.51 -20.84
C ALA A 266 16.05 0.00 -19.41
N LYS A 267 16.66 -1.19 -19.32
CA LYS A 267 17.26 -1.72 -18.07
C LYS A 267 18.21 -0.64 -17.54
N ARG A 268 18.06 -0.19 -16.29
CA ARG A 268 19.02 0.78 -15.76
C ARG A 268 20.37 0.06 -15.69
N SER A 269 21.42 0.72 -16.17
CA SER A 269 22.79 0.20 -16.24
C SER A 269 23.42 -0.03 -14.85
N ASP A 270 22.80 0.50 -13.79
CA ASP A 270 23.22 0.42 -12.39
C ASP A 270 22.75 -0.86 -11.67
N ALA A 271 22.35 -1.91 -12.40
CA ALA A 271 21.84 -3.14 -11.81
C ALA A 271 22.96 -3.91 -11.07
N ARG A 272 23.13 -3.62 -9.78
CA ARG A 272 24.07 -4.28 -8.86
C ARG A 272 23.70 -5.73 -8.49
N ILE A 273 22.74 -6.36 -9.17
CA ILE A 273 22.28 -7.72 -8.86
C ILE A 273 22.38 -8.56 -10.12
N GLU A 274 22.82 -9.80 -9.97
CA GLU A 274 22.88 -10.77 -11.06
C GLU A 274 21.51 -11.04 -11.70
N GLU A 275 21.53 -11.56 -12.94
CA GLU A 275 20.28 -11.83 -13.68
C GLU A 275 19.68 -13.20 -13.34
N THR A 276 20.55 -14.16 -13.04
CA THR A 276 20.18 -15.53 -12.71
C THR A 276 20.16 -15.69 -11.18
N PRO A 277 19.11 -16.28 -10.60
CA PRO A 277 19.08 -16.54 -9.17
C PRO A 277 20.14 -17.60 -8.81
N LEU A 278 20.90 -17.33 -7.76
CA LEU A 278 21.79 -18.29 -7.12
C LEU A 278 20.98 -19.40 -6.44
N LEU A 279 19.92 -19.01 -5.72
CA LEU A 279 18.98 -19.95 -5.07
C LEU A 279 17.57 -19.72 -5.64
N PRO A 280 17.19 -20.41 -6.73
CA PRO A 280 15.90 -20.22 -7.40
C PRO A 280 14.69 -20.43 -6.50
N SER A 281 14.72 -21.39 -5.57
CA SER A 281 13.58 -21.68 -4.68
C SER A 281 13.24 -20.50 -3.76
N LEU A 282 14.24 -19.69 -3.42
CA LEU A 282 14.08 -18.50 -2.58
C LEU A 282 14.08 -17.20 -3.38
N ARG A 283 14.35 -17.25 -4.70
CA ARG A 283 14.62 -16.08 -5.56
C ARG A 283 15.75 -15.21 -5.00
N VAL A 284 16.82 -15.88 -4.56
CA VAL A 284 18.02 -15.22 -4.04
C VAL A 284 19.07 -15.10 -5.13
N TYR A 285 19.70 -13.95 -5.20
CA TYR A 285 20.69 -13.53 -6.19
C TYR A 285 21.94 -13.02 -5.47
N ARG A 286 23.08 -13.03 -6.15
CA ARG A 286 24.28 -12.33 -5.68
C ARG A 286 24.25 -10.87 -6.11
N TYR A 287 24.96 -10.03 -5.36
CA TYR A 287 25.30 -8.70 -5.87
C TYR A 287 26.42 -8.83 -6.89
N ARG A 288 26.40 -7.99 -7.94
CA ARG A 288 27.56 -7.83 -8.81
C ARG A 288 28.58 -7.03 -8.03
N ASP A 289 29.79 -7.57 -7.92
CA ASP A 289 30.94 -6.78 -7.47
C ASP A 289 31.11 -5.61 -8.44
N GLY A 290 31.28 -4.41 -7.87
CA GLY A 290 31.47 -3.17 -8.62
C GLY A 290 32.88 -3.04 -9.15
#